data_AF-F3G6W6-F1
#
_entry.id   AF-F3G6W6-F1
#
_cell.length_a   1.000
_cell.length_b   1.000
_cell.length_c   1.000
_cell.angle_alpha   90.00
_cell.angle_beta   90.00
_cell.angle_gamma   90.00
#
_symmetry.space_group_name_H-M   'P 1'
#
loop_
_entity.id
_entity.type
_entity.pdbx_description
1 polymer ?
#
loop_
_entity_poly.entity_id
_entity_poly.type
_entity_poly.pdbx_seq_one_letter_code
_entity_poly.pdbx_strand_id
1 'polypeptide(L)' 'AQYSDLITYVVDRPGHDQRYAIDASKIDKELDWTPEETFESGLRKTVQWYLDNLDWCRRVQDGSYQGERLGFTEPKDLIA' A
#
# COMPACT_ATOMS: atom_id res chain seq x y z
N ALA A 1 0.96 -17.37 -20.49
CA ALA A 1 1.13 -16.63 -19.23
C ALA A 1 -0.25 -16.16 -18.77
N GLN A 2 -0.64 -16.50 -17.56
CA GLN A 2 -1.84 -15.99 -16.88
C GLN A 2 -1.41 -14.89 -15.91
N TYR A 3 -2.30 -13.94 -15.58
CA TYR A 3 -1.95 -12.86 -14.65
C TYR A 3 -1.56 -13.37 -13.25
N SER A 4 -2.11 -14.51 -12.83
CA SER A 4 -1.74 -15.19 -11.58
C SER A 4 -0.26 -15.55 -11.52
N ASP A 5 0.39 -15.76 -12.67
CA ASP A 5 1.80 -16.15 -12.75
C ASP A 5 2.74 -14.99 -12.32
N LEU A 6 2.22 -13.77 -12.18
CA LEU A 6 2.96 -12.61 -11.69
C LEU A 6 3.01 -12.51 -10.15
N ILE A 7 2.33 -13.39 -9.42
CA ILE A 7 2.20 -13.35 -7.95
C ILE A 7 3.22 -14.29 -7.30
N THR A 8 3.96 -13.79 -6.30
CA THR A 8 4.86 -14.59 -5.47
C THR A 8 4.49 -14.45 -3.99
N TYR A 9 4.22 -15.57 -3.32
CA TYR A 9 4.00 -15.59 -1.87
C TYR A 9 5.33 -15.58 -1.13
N VAL A 10 5.39 -14.78 -0.06
CA VAL A 10 6.56 -14.64 0.81
C VAL A 10 6.12 -14.80 2.26
N VAL A 11 7.08 -14.99 3.17
CA VAL A 11 6.82 -15.04 4.62
C VAL A 11 6.05 -13.79 5.05
N ASP A 12 5.02 -13.92 5.87
CA ASP A 12 4.20 -12.79 6.33
C ASP A 12 4.99 -11.84 7.25
N ARG A 13 4.48 -10.62 7.46
CA ARG A 13 5.09 -9.63 8.35
C ARG A 13 4.75 -9.96 9.81
N PRO A 14 5.73 -9.96 10.74
CA PRO A 14 5.44 -10.05 12.17
C PRO A 14 4.49 -8.93 12.62
N GLY A 15 3.40 -9.29 13.31
CA GLY A 15 2.39 -8.33 13.78
C GLY A 15 1.48 -7.77 12.68
N HIS A 16 1.26 -8.50 11.59
CA HIS A 16 0.27 -8.13 10.57
C HIS A 16 -1.16 -8.31 11.12
N ASP A 17 -1.81 -7.19 11.46
CA ASP A 17 -3.25 -7.19 11.78
C ASP A 17 -4.06 -7.62 10.55
N GLN A 18 -4.89 -8.65 10.70
CA GLN A 18 -5.55 -9.31 9.58
C GLN A 18 -6.77 -8.55 9.06
N ARG A 19 -7.36 -7.67 9.87
CA ARG A 19 -8.60 -7.00 9.52
C ARG A 19 -8.71 -5.62 10.14
N TYR A 20 -8.84 -4.63 9.26
CA TYR A 20 -9.32 -3.30 9.60
C TYR A 20 -10.67 -3.07 8.94
N ALA A 21 -11.60 -2.46 9.68
CA ALA A 21 -12.88 -2.02 9.15
C ALA A 21 -13.33 -0.78 9.91
N ILE A 22 -13.76 0.24 9.18
CA ILE A 22 -14.21 1.52 9.72
C ILE A 22 -15.70 1.68 9.44
N ASP A 23 -16.45 2.10 10.46
CA ASP A 23 -17.79 2.62 10.31
C ASP A 23 -17.71 4.15 10.15
N ALA A 24 -17.99 4.63 8.93
CA ALA A 24 -17.96 6.05 8.58
C ALA A 24 -19.35 6.72 8.68
N SER A 25 -20.35 6.07 9.28
CA SER A 25 -21.72 6.59 9.32
C SER A 25 -21.86 7.91 10.08
N LYS A 26 -20.93 8.24 10.97
CA LYS A 26 -20.93 9.53 11.68
C LYS A 26 -20.67 10.70 10.72
N ILE A 27 -19.64 10.60 9.88
CA ILE A 27 -19.24 11.70 9.00
C ILE A 27 -20.23 11.87 7.84
N ASP A 28 -20.79 10.76 7.35
CA ASP A 28 -21.89 10.75 6.40
C ASP A 28 -23.10 11.55 6.93
N LYS A 29 -23.56 11.24 8.14
CA LYS A 29 -24.74 11.90 8.73
C LYS A 29 -24.50 13.34 9.15
N GLU A 30 -23.34 13.64 9.71
CA GLU A 30 -23.08 14.96 10.31
C GLU A 30 -22.57 15.98 9.28
N LEU A 31 -21.86 15.53 8.24
CA LEU A 31 -21.20 16.39 7.27
C LEU A 31 -21.64 16.15 5.82
N ASP A 32 -22.58 15.23 5.57
CA ASP A 32 -23.02 14.83 4.22
C ASP A 32 -21.86 14.35 3.33
N TRP A 33 -20.83 13.76 3.97
CA TRP A 33 -19.67 13.28 3.26
C TRP A 33 -19.89 11.86 2.77
N THR A 34 -19.69 11.65 1.47
CA THR A 34 -19.63 10.32 0.85
C THR A 34 -18.42 10.25 -0.09
N PRO A 35 -17.80 9.07 -0.28
CA PRO A 35 -16.69 8.93 -1.20
C PRO A 35 -17.17 9.09 -2.65
N GLU A 36 -16.46 9.90 -3.43
CA GLU A 36 -16.72 10.06 -4.87
C GLU A 36 -16.25 8.85 -5.68
N GLU A 37 -15.23 8.12 -5.19
CA GLU A 37 -14.63 6.98 -5.87
C GLU A 37 -15.06 5.66 -5.24
N THR A 38 -15.25 4.65 -6.10
CA THR A 38 -15.26 3.25 -5.69
C THR A 38 -13.82 2.71 -5.67
N PHE A 39 -13.61 1.54 -5.06
CA PHE A 39 -12.29 0.88 -5.11
C PHE A 39 -11.80 0.64 -6.55
N GLU A 40 -12.68 0.17 -7.44
CA GLU A 40 -12.32 -0.13 -8.83
C GLU A 40 -11.89 1.13 -9.61
N SER A 41 -12.66 2.21 -9.48
CA SER A 41 -12.38 3.48 -10.17
C SER A 41 -11.11 4.15 -9.63
N GLY A 42 -10.96 4.19 -8.30
CA GLY A 42 -9.76 4.71 -7.64
C GLY A 42 -8.50 3.91 -7.99
N LEU A 43 -8.57 2.57 -7.98
CA LEU A 43 -7.42 1.71 -8.31
C LEU A 43 -6.99 1.89 -9.78
N ARG A 44 -7.94 1.97 -10.71
CA ARG A 44 -7.65 2.24 -12.12
C ARG A 44 -6.94 3.59 -12.31
N LYS A 45 -7.47 4.66 -11.69
CA LYS A 45 -6.86 6.00 -11.74
C LYS A 45 -5.46 6.00 -11.13
N THR A 46 -5.26 5.26 -10.03
CA THR A 46 -3.96 5.11 -9.39
C THR A 46 -2.95 4.45 -10.33
N VAL A 47 -3.29 3.30 -10.92
CA VAL A 47 -2.39 2.62 -11.88
C VAL A 47 -2.05 3.53 -13.06
N GLN A 48 -3.05 4.22 -13.63
CA GLN A 48 -2.82 5.15 -14.73
C GLN A 48 -1.89 6.29 -14.32
N TRP A 49 -2.06 6.86 -13.13
CA TRP A 49 -1.19 7.91 -12.61
C TRP A 49 0.27 7.45 -12.55
N TYR A 50 0.57 6.24 -12.06
CA TYR A 50 1.93 5.72 -12.04
C TYR A 50 2.54 5.57 -13.45
N LEU A 51 1.74 5.13 -14.42
CA LEU A 51 2.18 5.02 -15.83
C LEU A 51 2.47 6.39 -16.45
N ASP A 52 1.67 7.40 -16.11
CA ASP A 52 1.82 8.77 -16.63
C ASP A 52 2.95 9.55 -15.94
N ASN A 53 3.40 9.11 -14.75
CA ASN A 53 4.33 9.86 -13.88
C ASN A 53 5.65 9.12 -13.62
N LEU A 54 6.17 8.38 -14.61
CA LEU A 54 7.41 7.61 -14.45
C LEU A 54 8.63 8.43 -14.01
N ASP A 55 8.73 9.70 -14.41
CA ASP A 55 9.82 10.58 -13.96
C ASP A 55 9.75 10.88 -12.47
N TRP A 56 8.53 11.00 -11.92
CA TRP A 56 8.35 11.11 -10.48
C TRP A 56 8.79 9.83 -9.78
N CYS A 57 8.38 8.66 -10.29
CA CYS A 57 8.75 7.36 -9.73
C CYS A 57 10.28 7.17 -9.67
N ARG A 58 10.99 7.54 -10.74
CA ARG A 58 12.46 7.47 -10.79
C ARG A 58 13.12 8.36 -9.74
N ARG A 59 12.60 9.57 -9.53
CA ARG A 59 13.15 10.49 -8.52
C ARG A 59 12.96 9.98 -7.09
N VAL A 60 11.80 9.41 -6.76
CA VAL A 60 11.59 8.88 -5.40
C VAL A 60 12.40 7.61 -5.11
N GLN A 61 12.95 6.98 -6.14
CA GLN A 61 13.81 5.79 -6.04
C GLN A 61 15.31 6.13 -6.18
N ASP A 62 15.69 7.41 -6.10
CA ASP A 62 17.04 7.91 -6.41
C ASP A 62 18.15 7.52 -5.43
N GLY A 63 17.84 6.76 -4.38
CA GLY A 63 18.85 6.06 -3.57
C GLY A 63 18.70 6.16 -2.05
N SER A 64 17.75 6.97 -1.55
CA SER A 64 17.45 7.01 -0.10
C SER A 64 16.58 5.82 0.37
N TYR A 65 15.82 5.21 -0.54
CA TYR A 65 14.98 4.04 -0.28
C TYR A 65 15.54 2.81 -1.01
N GLN A 66 16.13 1.87 -0.28
CA GLN A 66 16.80 0.70 -0.86
C GLN A 66 15.86 -0.44 -1.24
N GLY A 67 14.54 -0.28 -1.04
CA GLY A 67 13.55 -1.32 -1.32
C GLY A 67 13.67 -2.56 -0.42
N GLU A 68 14.47 -2.47 0.64
CA GLU A 68 14.64 -3.54 1.60
C GLU A 68 13.38 -3.75 2.45
N ARG A 69 13.17 -4.99 2.88
CA ARG A 69 12.03 -5.34 3.70
C ARG A 69 12.27 -4.86 5.13
N LEU A 70 11.61 -3.76 5.50
CA LEU A 70 11.65 -3.22 6.85
C LEU A 70 10.81 -4.06 7.83
N GLY A 71 11.16 -4.01 9.12
CA GLY A 71 10.44 -4.70 10.19
C GLY A 71 10.90 -6.14 10.47
N PHE A 72 12.02 -6.56 9.87
CA PHE A 72 12.76 -7.76 10.26
C PHE A 72 13.96 -7.32 11.09
N THR A 73 13.85 -7.34 12.40
CA THR A 73 15.01 -7.26 13.30
C THR A 73 15.37 -8.67 13.72
N GLU A 74 16.61 -9.09 13.46
CA GLU A 74 17.12 -10.27 14.15
C GLU A 74 17.15 -9.97 15.65
N PRO A 75 16.85 -10.92 16.55
CA PRO A 75 16.86 -10.68 17.98
C PRO A 75 18.16 -10.07 18.51
N LYS A 76 19.29 -10.32 17.84
CA LYS A 76 20.61 -9.77 18.15
C LYS A 76 20.72 -8.25 17.92
N ASP A 77 19.86 -7.67 17.10
CA ASP A 77 19.86 -6.24 16.75
C ASP A 77 18.98 -5.41 17.71
N LEU A 78 18.25 -6.07 18.64
CA LEU A 78 17.36 -5.44 19.63
C LEU A 78 18.05 -5.16 20.99
N ILE A 79 19.31 -5.53 21.17
CA ILE A 79 20.05 -5.47 22.46
C ILE A 79 21.27 -4.52 22.38
N ALA A 80 21.20 -3.47 21.55
CA ALA A 80 22.17 -2.37 21.59
C ALA A 80 21.64 -1.20 22.43
#